data_AF-A0A641RYI4-F1
#
_entry.id   AF-A0A641RYI4-F1
#
_cell.length_a   1.000
_cell.length_b   1.000
_cell.length_c   1.000
_cell.angle_alpha   90.00
_cell.angle_beta   90.00
_cell.angle_gamma   90.00
#
_symmetry.space_group_name_H-M   'P 1'
#
loop_
_entity.id
_entity.type
_entity.pdbx_description
1 polymer ?
#
loop_
_entity_poly.entity_id
_entity_poly.type
_entity_poly.pdbx_seq_one_letter_code
_entity_poly.pdbx_strand_id
1 'polypeptide(L)'
;IDKKELTIPLLNIKAPVQEAMNAVKKELAIPIPTIIGQKAWREERVSNIYAAIKALVAAVNAERDKQNEDVRKSVNKTYTYYMQNLNKQIEENRSLRAENDALKTENNKVKQRISQLDEKAVERVTTQLVCAKEELASAKKYNTTLMEMYNDLKARWNAIWQEPEMAEAWHRVEARKEEDAKEKARQETEAKRESMARQNRYIGVLDKFIHEGLEALSSFAKTDRVNFNEKESASIYYGIMASAVKHNIGWDSKASIESAAKRFLSDMPWHGITDFKQECVTNWTKLFATNEVQFTDNAIDNFLAFIDYMSCSADTYVSLGGSNGCADQLTNWDGTQKVGLGNSVKRKEPRGFSL
;
A
#
# COMPACT_ATOMS: atom_id res chain seq x y z
N ILE A 1 -84.77 13.34 -15.02
CA ILE A 1 -86.18 12.93 -15.22
C ILE A 1 -86.78 13.91 -16.21
N ASP A 2 -86.80 13.55 -17.49
CA ASP A 2 -87.30 14.43 -18.53
C ASP A 2 -88.84 14.35 -18.54
N LYS A 3 -89.51 15.48 -18.34
CA LYS A 3 -90.98 15.61 -18.17
C LYS A 3 -91.79 15.32 -19.44
N LYS A 4 -91.21 14.72 -20.49
CA LYS A 4 -91.72 14.83 -21.86
C LYS A 4 -92.52 13.65 -22.41
N GLU A 5 -92.73 12.55 -21.70
CA GLU A 5 -93.14 11.32 -22.39
C GLU A 5 -94.60 10.88 -22.21
N LEU A 6 -95.32 11.35 -21.19
CA LEU A 6 -96.76 11.09 -21.09
C LEU A 6 -97.54 12.20 -21.79
N THR A 7 -97.84 12.00 -23.08
CA THR A 7 -98.74 12.90 -23.81
C THR A 7 -100.13 12.29 -23.79
N ILE A 8 -101.03 12.86 -22.98
CA ILE A 8 -102.43 12.43 -22.94
C ILE A 8 -103.19 13.28 -23.97
N PRO A 9 -103.61 12.71 -25.12
CA PRO A 9 -104.42 13.44 -26.08
C PRO A 9 -105.76 13.86 -25.45
N LEU A 10 -106.26 15.04 -25.80
CA LEU A 10 -107.56 15.52 -25.34
C LEU A 10 -108.69 14.93 -26.20
N LEU A 11 -109.86 14.71 -25.59
CA LEU A 11 -111.05 14.20 -26.28
C LEU A 11 -111.64 15.27 -27.21
N ASN A 12 -111.66 15.03 -28.53
CA ASN A 12 -112.11 16.00 -29.51
C ASN A 12 -113.62 15.93 -29.81
N ILE A 13 -114.47 16.35 -28.86
CA ILE A 13 -115.94 16.35 -29.02
C ILE A 13 -116.51 17.63 -29.65
N LYS A 14 -115.67 18.63 -29.93
CA LYS A 14 -116.14 19.96 -30.34
C LYS A 14 -116.96 19.92 -31.64
N ALA A 15 -116.48 19.20 -32.65
CA ALA A 15 -117.17 19.06 -33.93
C ALA A 15 -118.46 18.21 -33.82
N PRO A 16 -118.44 17.00 -33.23
CA PRO A 16 -119.66 16.21 -32.99
C PRO A 16 -120.77 16.97 -32.24
N VAL A 17 -120.41 17.70 -31.18
CA VAL A 17 -121.36 18.51 -30.39
C VAL A 17 -121.98 19.61 -31.24
N GLN A 18 -121.17 20.29 -32.06
CA GLN A 18 -121.66 21.35 -32.93
C GLN A 18 -122.62 20.82 -34.01
N GLU A 19 -122.31 19.68 -34.63
CA GLU A 19 -123.16 19.04 -35.63
C GLU A 19 -124.52 18.62 -35.06
N ALA A 20 -124.52 17.98 -33.89
CA ALA A 20 -125.74 17.59 -33.21
C ALA A 20 -126.59 18.81 -32.80
N MET A 21 -125.96 19.86 -32.29
CA MET A 21 -126.65 21.10 -31.95
C MET A 21 -127.29 21.76 -33.18
N ASN A 22 -126.61 21.74 -34.32
CA ASN A 22 -127.15 22.26 -35.58
C ASN A 22 -128.34 21.43 -36.07
N ALA A 23 -128.26 20.09 -36.00
CA ALA A 23 -129.35 19.18 -36.37
C ALA A 23 -130.61 19.41 -35.51
N VAL A 24 -130.45 19.51 -34.18
CA VAL A 24 -131.56 19.79 -33.26
C VAL A 24 -132.17 21.17 -33.54
N LYS A 25 -131.35 22.22 -33.72
CA LYS A 25 -131.85 23.56 -34.05
C LYS A 25 -132.67 23.57 -35.35
N LYS A 26 -132.22 22.82 -36.37
CA LYS A 26 -132.94 22.69 -37.64
C LYS A 26 -134.31 22.05 -37.46
N GLU A 27 -134.39 20.97 -36.67
CA GLU A 27 -135.66 20.31 -36.34
C GLU A 27 -136.57 21.22 -35.50
N LEU A 28 -136.00 21.98 -34.57
CA LEU A 28 -136.77 22.87 -33.71
C LEU A 28 -137.44 24.02 -34.48
N ALA A 29 -136.83 24.46 -35.59
CA ALA A 29 -137.32 25.52 -36.46
C ALA A 29 -138.52 25.13 -37.33
N ILE A 30 -138.87 23.84 -37.42
CA ILE A 30 -140.04 23.37 -38.18
C ILE A 30 -141.32 23.80 -37.44
N PRO A 31 -142.25 24.52 -38.10
CA PRO A 31 -143.49 25.02 -37.47
C PRO A 31 -144.48 23.90 -37.14
N ILE A 32 -145.37 24.16 -36.17
CA ILE A 32 -146.39 23.20 -35.71
C ILE A 32 -147.61 23.21 -36.66
N PRO A 33 -148.08 22.06 -37.18
CA PRO A 33 -149.27 21.98 -38.05
C PRO A 33 -150.58 22.37 -37.32
N THR A 34 -151.47 23.14 -37.98
CA THR A 34 -152.64 23.78 -37.33
C THR A 34 -153.96 23.00 -37.42
N ILE A 35 -154.13 22.04 -38.33
CA ILE A 35 -155.47 21.44 -38.62
C ILE A 35 -155.45 19.89 -38.70
N ILE A 36 -154.56 19.26 -39.49
CA ILE A 36 -154.46 17.78 -39.64
C ILE A 36 -152.97 17.37 -39.60
N GLY A 37 -152.64 16.19 -39.04
CA GLY A 37 -151.28 15.61 -39.11
C GLY A 37 -150.33 15.86 -37.92
N GLN A 38 -150.79 16.54 -36.86
CA GLN A 38 -149.96 16.85 -35.68
C GLN A 38 -149.34 15.62 -34.99
N LYS A 39 -150.04 14.47 -35.01
CA LYS A 39 -149.53 13.23 -34.41
C LYS A 39 -148.29 12.74 -35.15
N ALA A 40 -148.35 12.64 -36.48
CA ALA A 40 -147.23 12.26 -37.32
C ALA A 40 -146.06 13.24 -37.20
N TRP A 41 -146.33 14.55 -37.16
CA TRP A 41 -145.29 15.58 -36.94
C TRP A 41 -144.57 15.43 -35.60
N ARG A 42 -145.29 15.12 -34.50
CA ARG A 42 -144.67 14.88 -33.19
C ARG A 42 -143.79 13.64 -33.23
N GLU A 43 -144.28 12.55 -33.83
CA GLU A 43 -143.55 11.30 -33.96
C GLU A 43 -142.28 11.46 -34.81
N GLU A 44 -142.37 12.17 -35.94
CA GLU A 44 -141.24 12.46 -36.83
C GLU A 44 -140.20 13.39 -36.17
N ARG A 45 -140.64 14.47 -35.52
CA ARG A 45 -139.75 15.39 -34.79
C ARG A 45 -139.02 14.70 -33.64
N VAL A 46 -139.73 13.86 -32.87
CA VAL A 46 -139.11 13.04 -31.82
C VAL A 46 -138.10 12.07 -32.42
N SER A 47 -138.45 11.41 -33.53
CA SER A 47 -137.55 10.50 -34.25
C SER A 47 -136.28 11.19 -34.73
N ASN A 48 -136.40 12.38 -35.33
CA ASN A 48 -135.26 13.14 -35.86
C ASN A 48 -134.34 13.67 -34.75
N ILE A 49 -134.90 14.19 -33.66
CA ILE A 49 -134.12 14.61 -32.48
C ILE A 49 -133.43 13.41 -31.84
N TYR A 50 -134.12 12.29 -31.70
CA TYR A 50 -133.54 11.05 -31.19
C TYR A 50 -132.39 10.55 -32.09
N ALA A 51 -132.54 10.64 -33.41
CA ALA A 51 -131.49 10.30 -34.37
C ALA A 51 -130.26 11.21 -34.22
N ALA A 52 -130.45 12.52 -34.03
CA ALA A 52 -129.36 13.46 -33.79
C ALA A 52 -128.60 13.17 -32.48
N ILE A 53 -129.32 12.87 -31.40
CA ILE A 53 -128.72 12.46 -30.11
C ILE A 53 -127.95 11.14 -30.29
N LYS A 54 -128.54 10.16 -30.99
CA LYS A 54 -127.91 8.86 -31.24
C LYS A 54 -126.61 9.02 -32.06
N ALA A 55 -126.60 9.90 -33.05
CA ALA A 55 -125.41 10.22 -33.84
C ALA A 55 -124.32 10.90 -33.00
N LEU A 56 -124.68 11.85 -32.13
CA LEU A 56 -123.75 12.48 -31.18
C LEU A 56 -123.10 11.45 -30.27
N VAL A 57 -123.91 10.57 -29.67
CA VAL A 57 -123.42 9.51 -28.78
C VAL A 57 -122.45 8.58 -29.53
N ALA A 58 -122.78 8.19 -30.76
CA ALA A 58 -121.89 7.37 -31.58
C ALA A 58 -120.55 8.08 -31.88
N ALA A 59 -120.58 9.36 -32.24
CA ALA A 59 -119.37 10.15 -32.53
C ALA A 59 -118.51 10.39 -31.29
N VAL A 60 -119.12 10.69 -30.13
CA VAL A 60 -118.40 10.82 -28.84
C VAL A 60 -117.75 9.50 -28.45
N ASN A 61 -118.45 8.37 -28.62
CA ASN A 61 -117.88 7.05 -28.35
C ASN A 61 -116.70 6.74 -29.27
N ALA A 62 -116.79 7.06 -30.57
CA ALA A 62 -115.70 6.85 -31.51
C ALA A 62 -114.44 7.67 -31.15
N GLU A 63 -114.61 8.94 -30.77
CA GLU A 63 -113.48 9.78 -30.34
C GLU A 63 -112.90 9.32 -29.01
N ARG A 64 -113.74 8.84 -28.08
CA ARG A 64 -113.30 8.22 -26.83
C ARG A 64 -112.45 6.98 -27.08
N ASP A 65 -112.89 6.11 -27.98
CA ASP A 65 -112.16 4.87 -28.29
C ASP A 65 -110.80 5.17 -28.93
N LYS A 66 -110.73 6.20 -29.79
CA LYS A 66 -109.48 6.71 -30.34
C LYS A 66 -108.54 7.27 -29.27
N GLN A 67 -109.05 8.14 -28.40
CA GLN A 67 -108.28 8.69 -27.27
C GLN A 67 -107.75 7.58 -26.37
N ASN A 68 -108.58 6.59 -26.03
CA ASN A 68 -108.19 5.44 -25.21
C ASN A 68 -107.04 4.64 -25.82
N GLU A 69 -107.07 4.39 -27.14
CA GLU A 69 -105.99 3.66 -27.81
C GLU A 69 -104.68 4.47 -27.82
N ASP A 70 -104.75 5.80 -28.02
CA ASP A 70 -103.57 6.65 -27.97
C ASP A 70 -102.99 6.77 -26.54
N VAL A 71 -103.84 6.88 -25.51
CA VAL A 71 -103.41 6.78 -24.10
C VAL A 71 -102.72 5.44 -23.85
N ARG A 72 -103.33 4.33 -24.30
CA ARG A 72 -102.76 2.99 -24.13
C ARG A 72 -101.38 2.88 -24.78
N LYS A 73 -101.20 3.41 -25.99
CA LYS A 73 -99.89 3.45 -26.68
C LYS A 73 -98.87 4.30 -25.91
N SER A 74 -99.24 5.50 -25.45
CA SER A 74 -98.33 6.37 -24.70
C SER A 74 -97.90 5.74 -23.38
N VAL A 75 -98.82 5.12 -22.66
CA VAL A 75 -98.56 4.41 -21.39
C VAL A 75 -97.63 3.22 -21.64
N ASN A 76 -97.92 2.38 -22.65
CA ASN A 76 -97.08 1.23 -22.97
C ASN A 76 -95.66 1.64 -23.34
N LYS A 77 -95.48 2.68 -24.18
CA LYS A 77 -94.16 3.19 -24.56
C LYS A 77 -93.37 3.65 -23.34
N THR A 78 -94.00 4.41 -22.45
CA THR A 78 -93.39 4.94 -21.23
C THR A 78 -93.01 3.81 -20.28
N TYR A 79 -93.91 2.84 -20.07
CA TYR A 79 -93.66 1.66 -19.25
C TYR A 79 -92.47 0.85 -19.78
N THR A 80 -92.44 0.56 -21.08
CA THR A 80 -91.32 -0.17 -21.70
C THR A 80 -89.99 0.56 -21.52
N TYR A 81 -89.95 1.87 -21.73
CA TYR A 81 -88.74 2.68 -21.53
C TYR A 81 -88.21 2.58 -20.09
N TYR A 82 -89.08 2.80 -19.10
CA TYR A 82 -88.67 2.72 -17.69
C TYR A 82 -88.26 1.31 -17.29
N MET A 83 -88.94 0.27 -17.77
CA MET A 83 -88.57 -1.12 -17.51
C MET A 83 -87.21 -1.47 -18.11
N GLN A 84 -86.91 -1.02 -19.33
CA GLN A 84 -85.59 -1.22 -19.95
C GLN A 84 -84.48 -0.51 -19.16
N ASN A 85 -84.70 0.75 -18.77
CA ASN A 85 -83.72 1.49 -17.99
C ASN A 85 -83.51 0.88 -16.59
N LEU A 86 -84.58 0.45 -15.93
CA LEU A 86 -84.50 -0.23 -14.64
C LEU A 86 -83.72 -1.55 -14.76
N ASN A 87 -84.01 -2.37 -15.78
CA ASN A 87 -83.28 -3.61 -16.02
C ASN A 87 -81.79 -3.37 -16.27
N LYS A 88 -81.44 -2.32 -17.02
CA LYS A 88 -80.04 -1.93 -17.22
C LYS A 88 -79.34 -1.60 -15.89
N GLN A 89 -79.98 -0.79 -15.05
CA GLN A 89 -79.43 -0.44 -13.73
C GLN A 89 -79.33 -1.64 -12.79
N ILE A 90 -80.25 -2.60 -12.88
CA ILE A 90 -80.19 -3.84 -12.11
C ILE A 90 -78.97 -4.67 -12.52
N GLU A 91 -78.70 -4.80 -13.81
CA GLU A 91 -77.56 -5.58 -14.31
C GLU A 91 -76.22 -4.93 -13.96
N GLU A 92 -76.10 -3.60 -14.11
CA GLU A 92 -74.92 -2.84 -13.69
C GLU A 92 -74.64 -3.02 -12.19
N ASN A 93 -75.68 -2.94 -11.34
CA ASN A 93 -75.55 -3.19 -9.91
C ASN A 93 -75.12 -4.63 -9.59
N ARG A 94 -75.61 -5.61 -10.35
CA ARG A 94 -75.20 -7.02 -10.17
C ARG A 94 -73.71 -7.19 -10.49
N SER A 95 -73.23 -6.59 -11.58
CA SER A 95 -71.82 -6.61 -11.96
C SER A 95 -70.93 -5.95 -10.90
N LEU A 96 -71.31 -4.77 -10.39
CA LEU A 96 -70.57 -4.07 -9.34
C LEU A 96 -70.50 -4.85 -8.02
N ARG A 97 -71.54 -5.61 -7.67
CA ARG A 97 -71.52 -6.48 -6.49
C ARG A 97 -70.52 -7.63 -6.67
N ALA A 98 -70.52 -8.28 -7.83
CA ALA A 98 -69.57 -9.35 -8.13
C ALA A 98 -68.12 -8.87 -8.09
N GLU A 99 -67.84 -7.68 -8.63
CA GLU A 99 -66.51 -7.06 -8.55
C GLU A 99 -66.10 -6.74 -7.11
N ASN A 100 -67.00 -6.19 -6.30
CA ASN A 100 -66.72 -5.93 -4.89
C ASN A 100 -66.40 -7.21 -4.10
N ASP A 101 -67.12 -8.30 -4.35
CA ASP A 101 -66.86 -9.59 -3.70
C ASP A 101 -65.49 -10.17 -4.10
N ALA A 102 -65.10 -10.01 -5.38
CA ALA A 102 -63.78 -10.38 -5.86
C ALA A 102 -62.66 -9.54 -5.19
N LEU A 103 -62.84 -8.21 -5.14
CA LEU A 103 -61.89 -7.29 -4.50
C LEU A 103 -61.76 -7.53 -2.99
N LYS A 104 -62.85 -7.92 -2.32
CA LYS A 104 -62.83 -8.29 -0.90
C LYS A 104 -62.00 -9.55 -0.67
N THR A 105 -62.11 -10.52 -1.59
CA THR A 105 -61.32 -11.76 -1.55
C THR A 105 -59.83 -11.48 -1.76
N GLU A 106 -59.47 -10.67 -2.76
CA GLU A 106 -58.08 -10.29 -3.01
C GLU A 106 -57.48 -9.47 -1.85
N ASN A 107 -58.25 -8.52 -1.28
CA ASN A 107 -57.81 -7.77 -0.09
C ASN A 107 -57.48 -8.69 1.09
N ASN A 108 -58.25 -9.75 1.31
CA ASN A 108 -57.97 -10.70 2.39
C ASN A 108 -56.66 -11.46 2.15
N LYS A 109 -56.38 -11.87 0.90
CA LYS A 109 -55.11 -12.53 0.53
C LYS A 109 -53.92 -11.59 0.75
N VAL A 110 -54.05 -10.33 0.34
CA VAL A 110 -53.00 -9.31 0.52
C VAL A 110 -52.71 -9.09 2.01
N LYS A 111 -53.76 -8.93 2.84
CA LYS A 111 -53.60 -8.80 4.30
C LYS A 111 -52.84 -9.99 4.89
N GLN A 112 -53.20 -11.21 4.51
CA GLN A 112 -52.51 -12.42 4.99
C GLN A 112 -51.03 -12.43 4.58
N ARG A 113 -50.70 -12.06 3.34
CA ARG A 113 -49.30 -11.98 2.87
C ARG A 113 -48.49 -10.92 3.61
N ILE A 114 -49.09 -9.76 3.89
CA ILE A 114 -48.45 -8.69 4.66
C ILE A 114 -48.11 -9.21 6.06
N SER A 115 -49.06 -9.86 6.76
CA SER A 115 -48.81 -10.43 8.08
C SER A 115 -47.70 -11.49 8.08
N GLN A 116 -47.63 -12.35 7.06
CA GLN A 116 -46.57 -13.36 6.95
C GLN A 116 -45.19 -12.74 6.66
N LEU A 117 -45.14 -11.65 5.89
CA LEU A 117 -43.90 -10.94 5.63
C LEU A 117 -43.39 -10.25 6.90
N ASP A 118 -44.28 -9.60 7.65
CA ASP A 118 -43.95 -8.96 8.91
C ASP A 118 -43.41 -9.98 9.92
N GLU A 119 -44.06 -11.13 10.07
CA GLU A 119 -43.62 -12.20 10.98
C GLU A 119 -42.22 -12.74 10.60
N LYS A 120 -41.99 -13.05 9.31
CA LYS A 120 -40.68 -13.52 8.83
C LYS A 120 -39.58 -12.48 8.97
N ALA A 121 -39.91 -11.20 8.78
CA ALA A 121 -38.95 -10.12 8.95
C ALA A 121 -38.54 -9.98 10.42
N VAL A 122 -39.52 -10.01 11.32
CA VAL A 122 -39.29 -9.99 12.78
C VAL A 122 -38.45 -11.19 13.22
N GLU A 123 -38.77 -12.40 12.74
CA GLU A 123 -38.02 -13.61 13.08
C GLU A 123 -36.55 -13.49 12.66
N ARG A 124 -36.27 -13.10 11.42
CA ARG A 124 -34.89 -12.92 10.91
C ARG A 124 -34.09 -11.90 11.73
N VAL A 125 -34.69 -10.74 12.01
CA VAL A 125 -34.04 -9.68 12.79
C VAL A 125 -33.78 -10.17 14.22
N THR A 126 -34.70 -10.93 14.80
CA THR A 126 -34.55 -11.49 16.14
C THR A 126 -33.41 -12.50 16.19
N THR A 127 -33.31 -13.41 15.21
CA THR A 127 -32.19 -14.37 15.13
C THR A 127 -30.85 -13.67 14.98
N GLN A 128 -30.74 -12.68 14.08
CA GLN A 128 -29.52 -11.90 13.90
C GLN A 128 -29.12 -11.16 15.18
N LEU A 129 -30.09 -10.58 15.89
CA LEU A 129 -29.85 -9.91 17.15
C LEU A 129 -29.32 -10.86 18.23
N VAL A 130 -29.83 -12.09 18.29
CA VAL A 130 -29.34 -13.12 19.22
C VAL A 130 -27.89 -13.49 18.89
N CYS A 131 -27.59 -13.82 17.63
CA CYS A 131 -26.21 -14.15 17.21
C CYS A 131 -25.23 -13.01 17.52
N ALA A 132 -25.58 -11.77 17.18
CA ALA A 132 -24.74 -10.61 17.44
C ALA A 132 -24.49 -10.39 18.95
N LYS A 133 -25.47 -10.70 19.81
CA LYS A 133 -25.30 -10.63 21.27
C LYS A 133 -24.35 -11.70 21.79
N GLU A 134 -24.42 -12.92 21.25
CA GLU A 134 -23.52 -14.02 21.62
C GLU A 134 -22.08 -13.74 21.19
N GLU A 135 -21.88 -13.25 19.96
CA GLU A 135 -20.57 -12.82 19.46
C GLU A 135 -19.98 -11.69 20.31
N LEU A 136 -20.80 -10.68 20.65
CA LEU A 136 -20.38 -9.58 21.52
C LEU A 136 -19.96 -10.09 22.90
N ALA A 137 -20.71 -11.03 23.48
CA ALA A 137 -20.36 -11.63 24.77
C ALA A 137 -19.04 -12.42 24.70
N SER A 138 -18.85 -13.20 23.64
CA SER A 138 -17.61 -13.94 23.39
C SER A 138 -16.41 -13.01 23.21
N ALA A 139 -16.53 -11.97 22.39
CA ALA A 139 -15.50 -10.97 22.16
C ALA A 139 -15.14 -10.21 23.45
N LYS A 140 -16.14 -9.84 24.26
CA LYS A 140 -15.91 -9.23 25.58
C LYS A 140 -15.10 -10.16 26.48
N LYS A 141 -15.47 -11.44 26.57
CA LYS A 141 -14.75 -12.43 27.37
C LYS A 141 -13.30 -12.58 26.90
N TYR A 142 -13.07 -12.70 25.60
CA TYR A 142 -11.74 -12.81 25.01
C TYR A 142 -10.87 -11.60 25.33
N ASN A 143 -11.41 -10.39 25.17
CA ASN A 143 -10.69 -9.15 25.48
C ASN A 143 -10.32 -9.06 26.97
N THR A 144 -11.21 -9.48 27.88
CA THR A 144 -10.89 -9.54 29.31
C THR A 144 -9.71 -10.48 29.58
N THR A 145 -9.73 -11.68 29.01
CA THR A 145 -8.63 -12.65 29.17
C THR A 145 -7.31 -12.12 28.60
N LEU A 146 -7.32 -11.48 27.43
CA LEU A 146 -6.12 -10.86 26.88
C LEU A 146 -5.56 -9.77 27.79
N MET A 147 -6.43 -8.95 28.38
CA MET A 147 -6.01 -7.89 29.30
C MET A 147 -5.35 -8.48 30.56
N GLU A 148 -5.91 -9.56 31.10
CA GLU A 148 -5.33 -10.30 32.23
C GLU A 148 -3.96 -10.86 31.88
N MET A 149 -3.82 -11.52 30.73
CA MET A 149 -2.53 -12.06 30.25
C MET A 149 -1.49 -10.97 30.02
N TYR A 150 -1.89 -9.84 29.44
CA TYR A 150 -1.01 -8.69 29.24
C TYR A 150 -0.49 -8.14 30.57
N ASN A 151 -1.38 -7.98 31.55
CA ASN A 151 -1.01 -7.47 32.86
C ASN A 151 -0.06 -8.44 33.61
N ASP A 152 -0.31 -9.74 33.52
CA ASP A 152 0.59 -10.78 34.06
C ASP A 152 1.97 -10.73 33.38
N LEU A 153 2.03 -10.69 32.05
CA LEU A 153 3.29 -10.60 31.32
C LEU A 153 4.07 -9.32 31.69
N LYS A 154 3.38 -8.19 31.78
CA LYS A 154 3.98 -6.92 32.19
C LYS A 154 4.55 -7.01 33.61
N ALA A 155 3.84 -7.65 34.53
CA ALA A 155 4.33 -7.86 35.89
C ALA A 155 5.58 -8.76 35.91
N ARG A 156 5.58 -9.87 35.17
CA ARG A 156 6.73 -10.78 35.06
C ARG A 156 7.95 -10.08 34.43
N TRP A 157 7.74 -9.33 33.36
CA TRP A 157 8.81 -8.56 32.72
C TRP A 157 9.45 -7.56 33.69
N ASN A 158 8.62 -6.83 34.43
CA ASN A 158 9.12 -5.89 35.43
C ASN A 158 9.89 -6.62 36.54
N ALA A 159 9.40 -7.78 37.00
CA ALA A 159 10.08 -8.57 38.04
C ALA A 159 11.49 -9.00 37.60
N ILE A 160 11.65 -9.50 36.37
CA ILE A 160 12.96 -9.91 35.83
C ILE A 160 13.96 -8.75 35.87
N TRP A 161 13.53 -7.54 35.51
CA TRP A 161 14.40 -6.36 35.53
C TRP A 161 14.65 -5.77 36.91
N GLN A 162 13.89 -6.18 37.93
CA GLN A 162 14.17 -5.85 39.32
C GLN A 162 15.11 -6.87 39.99
N GLU A 163 15.40 -8.01 39.34
CA GLU A 163 16.38 -8.96 39.87
C GLU A 163 17.79 -8.36 39.82
N PRO A 164 18.52 -8.35 40.95
CA PRO A 164 19.83 -7.73 41.02
C PRO A 164 20.84 -8.43 40.09
N GLU A 165 20.69 -9.73 39.86
CA GLU A 165 21.54 -10.50 38.94
C GLU A 165 21.44 -10.00 37.49
N MET A 166 20.24 -9.62 37.03
CA MET A 166 20.04 -9.08 35.67
C MET A 166 20.64 -7.68 35.53
N ALA A 167 20.46 -6.84 36.55
CA ALA A 167 21.08 -5.51 36.60
C ALA A 167 22.62 -5.61 36.61
N GLU A 168 23.18 -6.50 37.44
CA GLU A 168 24.61 -6.76 37.47
C GLU A 168 25.14 -7.34 36.17
N ALA A 169 24.45 -8.30 35.56
CA ALA A 169 24.84 -8.88 34.28
C ALA A 169 24.87 -7.81 33.18
N TRP A 170 23.90 -6.89 33.18
CA TRP A 170 23.87 -5.74 32.29
C TRP A 170 25.07 -4.81 32.51
N HIS A 171 25.38 -4.45 33.76
CA HIS A 171 26.56 -3.65 34.09
C HIS A 171 27.87 -4.31 33.64
N ARG A 172 28.01 -5.63 33.80
CA ARG A 172 29.18 -6.39 33.33
C ARG A 172 29.31 -6.39 31.82
N VAL A 173 28.20 -6.47 31.09
CA VAL A 173 28.20 -6.34 29.62
C VAL A 173 28.70 -4.96 29.21
N GLU A 174 28.21 -3.91 29.88
CA GLU A 174 28.59 -2.54 29.53
C GLU A 174 30.05 -2.24 29.86
N ALA A 175 30.55 -2.74 31.00
CA ALA A 175 31.96 -2.64 31.37
C ALA A 175 32.88 -3.33 30.35
N ARG A 176 32.52 -4.53 29.87
CA ARG A 176 33.30 -5.23 28.83
C ARG A 176 33.39 -4.45 27.52
N LYS A 177 32.29 -3.83 27.08
CA LYS A 177 32.32 -2.99 25.87
C LYS A 177 33.30 -1.82 26.01
N GLU A 178 33.37 -1.22 27.20
CA GLU A 178 34.29 -0.12 27.47
C GLU A 178 35.75 -0.59 27.53
N GLU A 179 36.02 -1.75 28.14
CA GLU A 179 37.35 -2.37 28.18
C GLU A 179 37.83 -2.77 26.78
N ASP A 180 36.99 -3.43 25.98
CA ASP A 180 37.31 -3.81 24.60
C ASP A 180 37.62 -2.58 23.74
N ALA A 181 36.89 -1.48 23.93
CA ALA A 181 37.16 -0.22 23.25
C ALA A 181 38.51 0.40 23.65
N LYS A 182 38.84 0.36 24.96
CA LYS A 182 40.13 0.84 25.48
C LYS A 182 41.30 -0.01 24.96
N GLU A 183 41.15 -1.32 24.94
CA GLU A 183 42.19 -2.24 24.47
C GLU A 183 42.43 -2.09 22.97
N LYS A 184 41.37 -1.97 22.17
CA LYS A 184 41.49 -1.67 20.74
C LYS A 184 42.24 -0.36 20.49
N ALA A 185 41.93 0.69 21.26
CA ALA A 185 42.62 1.97 21.17
C ALA A 185 44.12 1.83 21.51
N ARG A 186 44.48 1.03 22.52
CA ARG A 186 45.88 0.75 22.88
C ARG A 186 46.62 0.03 21.74
N GLN A 187 46.05 -1.04 21.20
CA GLN A 187 46.64 -1.80 20.09
C GLN A 187 46.85 -0.92 18.86
N GLU A 188 45.90 -0.03 18.53
CA GLU A 188 46.06 0.93 17.43
C GLU A 188 47.20 1.92 17.70
N THR A 189 47.38 2.40 18.93
CA THR A 189 48.51 3.29 19.26
C THR A 189 49.85 2.58 19.22
N GLU A 190 49.92 1.33 19.66
CA GLU A 190 51.14 0.52 19.64
C GLU A 190 51.52 0.14 18.20
N ALA A 191 50.56 -0.27 17.37
CA ALA A 191 50.79 -0.54 15.95
C ALA A 191 51.29 0.70 15.19
N LYS A 192 50.74 1.90 15.49
CA LYS A 192 51.24 3.16 14.91
C LYS A 192 52.67 3.47 15.35
N ARG A 193 53.00 3.25 16.62
CA ARG A 193 54.34 3.45 17.16
C ARG A 193 55.35 2.48 16.52
N GLU A 194 55.00 1.20 16.40
CA GLU A 194 55.88 0.20 15.81
C GLU A 194 56.07 0.40 14.30
N SER A 195 55.01 0.79 13.58
CA SER A 195 55.12 1.19 12.16
C SER A 195 56.10 2.34 11.96
N MET A 196 56.01 3.39 12.80
CA MET A 196 56.93 4.52 12.76
C MET A 196 58.37 4.11 13.12
N ALA A 197 58.53 3.24 14.14
CA ALA A 197 59.84 2.72 14.53
C ALA A 197 60.47 1.89 13.39
N ARG A 198 59.69 1.01 12.73
CA ARG A 198 60.12 0.23 11.58
C ARG A 198 60.53 1.11 10.41
N GLN A 199 59.76 2.16 10.11
CA GLN A 199 60.12 3.11 9.06
C GLN A 199 61.44 3.84 9.36
N ASN A 200 61.65 4.27 10.61
CA ASN A 200 62.91 4.88 11.02
C ASN A 200 64.08 3.91 10.90
N ARG A 201 63.90 2.63 11.27
CA ARG A 201 64.92 1.58 11.06
C ARG A 201 65.23 1.39 9.58
N TYR A 202 64.22 1.33 8.72
CA TYR A 202 64.36 1.21 7.27
C TYR A 202 65.19 2.33 6.66
N ILE A 203 64.88 3.58 7.00
CA ILE A 203 65.66 4.74 6.56
C ILE A 203 67.10 4.65 7.09
N GLY A 204 67.28 4.26 8.35
CA GLY A 204 68.60 4.10 8.96
C GLY A 204 69.48 3.04 8.27
N VAL A 205 68.90 1.96 7.75
CA VAL A 205 69.66 0.96 6.97
C VAL A 205 70.06 1.52 5.60
N LEU A 206 69.16 2.25 4.92
CA LEU A 206 69.50 2.92 3.65
C LEU A 206 70.62 3.95 3.84
N ASP A 207 70.56 4.75 4.91
CA ASP A 207 71.58 5.76 5.22
C ASP A 207 72.98 5.15 5.38
N LYS A 208 73.07 3.94 5.95
CA LYS A 208 74.35 3.22 6.09
C LYS A 208 74.95 2.86 4.74
N PHE A 209 74.17 2.26 3.84
CA PHE A 209 74.66 1.92 2.50
C PHE A 209 75.08 3.15 1.69
N ILE A 210 74.33 4.26 1.82
CA ILE A 210 74.72 5.54 1.22
C ILE A 210 76.06 6.00 1.81
N HIS A 211 76.21 5.98 3.13
CA HIS A 211 77.44 6.40 3.80
C HIS A 211 78.65 5.56 3.39
N GLU A 212 78.54 4.23 3.42
CA GLU A 212 79.61 3.30 3.01
C GLU A 212 80.00 3.50 1.55
N GLY A 213 79.01 3.70 0.66
CA GLY A 213 79.27 4.02 -0.73
C GLY A 213 80.01 5.36 -0.90
N LEU A 214 79.60 6.40 -0.19
CA LEU A 214 80.24 7.72 -0.25
C LEU A 214 81.66 7.69 0.33
N GLU A 215 81.90 6.93 1.39
CA GLU A 215 83.23 6.75 1.98
C GLU A 215 84.18 6.02 1.02
N ALA A 216 83.70 4.96 0.36
CA ALA A 216 84.44 4.26 -0.68
C ALA A 216 84.78 5.19 -1.85
N LEU A 217 83.81 6.02 -2.28
CA LEU A 217 84.01 7.00 -3.35
C LEU A 217 85.00 8.10 -2.95
N SER A 218 84.94 8.58 -1.70
CA SER A 218 85.88 9.57 -1.14
C SER A 218 87.30 9.04 -1.08
N SER A 219 87.44 7.80 -0.65
CA SER A 219 88.73 7.12 -0.60
C SER A 219 89.33 6.98 -1.99
N PHE A 220 88.52 6.55 -2.98
CA PHE A 220 88.95 6.47 -4.38
C PHE A 220 89.38 7.83 -4.96
N ALA A 221 88.63 8.90 -4.68
CA ALA A 221 88.90 10.24 -5.19
C ALA A 221 90.29 10.80 -4.80
N LYS A 222 90.85 10.32 -3.68
CA LYS A 222 92.18 10.69 -3.17
C LYS A 222 93.32 9.85 -3.77
N THR A 223 93.02 8.90 -4.63
CA THR A 223 94.02 8.04 -5.29
C THR A 223 94.32 8.49 -6.72
N ASP A 224 95.45 8.02 -7.26
CA ASP A 224 95.82 8.21 -8.66
C ASP A 224 95.28 7.10 -9.58
N ARG A 225 94.42 6.21 -9.05
CA ARG A 225 93.83 5.11 -9.81
C ARG A 225 92.74 5.62 -10.76
N VAL A 226 92.56 4.90 -11.87
CA VAL A 226 91.56 5.23 -12.90
C VAL A 226 90.27 4.42 -12.78
N ASN A 227 90.28 3.27 -12.08
CA ASN A 227 89.12 2.37 -11.92
C ASN A 227 88.92 1.98 -10.44
N PHE A 228 87.66 1.73 -10.07
CA PHE A 228 87.28 1.14 -8.78
C PHE A 228 87.83 -0.29 -8.64
N ASN A 229 88.17 -0.69 -7.42
CA ASN A 229 88.39 -2.10 -7.11
C ASN A 229 87.05 -2.77 -6.82
N GLU A 230 87.04 -4.09 -6.73
CA GLU A 230 85.83 -4.87 -6.54
C GLU A 230 85.04 -4.43 -5.28
N LYS A 231 85.72 -4.15 -4.16
CA LYS A 231 85.08 -3.70 -2.92
C LYS A 231 84.48 -2.30 -3.04
N GLU A 232 85.23 -1.35 -3.61
CA GLU A 232 84.77 0.01 -3.90
C GLU A 232 83.55 -0.01 -4.83
N SER A 233 83.61 -0.83 -5.89
CA SER A 233 82.49 -0.96 -6.83
C SER A 233 81.23 -1.52 -6.17
N ALA A 234 81.35 -2.50 -5.26
CA ALA A 234 80.22 -3.06 -4.54
C ALA A 234 79.60 -2.04 -3.57
N SER A 235 80.41 -1.32 -2.78
CA SER A 235 79.92 -0.28 -1.88
C SER A 235 79.25 0.88 -2.63
N ILE A 236 79.82 1.31 -3.76
CA ILE A 236 79.24 2.37 -4.60
C ILE A 236 77.95 1.88 -5.27
N TYR A 237 77.89 0.64 -5.74
CA TYR A 237 76.70 0.03 -6.31
C TYR A 237 75.53 0.02 -5.32
N TYR A 238 75.74 -0.49 -4.11
CA TYR A 238 74.70 -0.50 -3.08
C TYR A 238 74.40 0.90 -2.53
N GLY A 239 75.37 1.82 -2.51
CA GLY A 239 75.14 3.22 -2.15
C GLY A 239 74.24 3.95 -3.14
N ILE A 240 74.40 3.71 -4.44
CA ILE A 240 73.50 4.23 -5.49
C ILE A 240 72.12 3.58 -5.36
N MET A 241 72.04 2.27 -5.11
CA MET A 241 70.77 1.58 -4.83
C MET A 241 70.02 2.20 -3.66
N ALA A 242 70.69 2.36 -2.52
CA ALA A 242 70.13 2.92 -1.32
C ALA A 242 69.67 4.37 -1.52
N SER A 243 70.45 5.18 -2.24
CA SER A 243 70.10 6.58 -2.55
C SER A 243 68.84 6.67 -3.41
N ALA A 244 68.73 5.84 -4.44
CA ALA A 244 67.54 5.84 -5.29
C ALA A 244 66.29 5.41 -4.51
N VAL A 245 66.39 4.35 -3.70
CA VAL A 245 65.27 3.87 -2.87
C VAL A 245 64.86 4.94 -1.85
N LYS A 246 65.81 5.55 -1.14
CA LYS A 246 65.54 6.62 -0.16
C LYS A 246 64.85 7.84 -0.79
N HIS A 247 65.19 8.15 -2.04
CA HIS A 247 64.67 9.32 -2.75
C HIS A 247 63.56 9.01 -3.76
N ASN A 248 63.03 7.77 -3.75
CA ASN A 248 61.96 7.33 -4.63
C ASN A 248 62.27 7.57 -6.13
N ILE A 249 63.50 7.25 -6.53
CA ILE A 249 63.97 7.31 -7.92
C ILE A 249 63.82 5.92 -8.54
N GLY A 250 63.17 5.84 -9.70
CA GLY A 250 62.94 4.58 -10.41
C GLY A 250 64.22 3.96 -11.00
N TRP A 251 64.11 2.69 -11.41
CA TRP A 251 65.18 1.91 -12.05
C TRP A 251 64.90 1.57 -13.52
N ASP A 252 63.80 2.08 -14.05
CA ASP A 252 63.17 1.73 -15.32
C ASP A 252 63.89 2.27 -16.56
N SER A 253 64.78 3.25 -16.39
CA SER A 253 65.49 3.87 -17.50
C SER A 253 66.91 4.26 -17.13
N LYS A 254 67.78 4.34 -18.16
CA LYS A 254 69.13 4.87 -18.02
C LYS A 254 69.16 6.28 -17.43
N ALA A 255 68.15 7.10 -17.73
CA ALA A 255 67.99 8.44 -17.18
C ALA A 255 67.65 8.43 -15.68
N SER A 256 66.84 7.46 -15.24
CA SER A 256 66.50 7.24 -13.82
C SER A 256 67.74 6.79 -13.04
N ILE A 257 68.54 5.88 -13.60
CA ILE A 257 69.83 5.43 -13.02
C ILE A 257 70.84 6.59 -12.94
N GLU A 258 70.95 7.40 -14.00
CA GLU A 258 71.81 8.60 -13.96
C GLU A 258 71.34 9.60 -12.88
N SER A 259 70.02 9.71 -12.68
CA SER A 259 69.43 10.55 -11.63
C SER A 259 69.73 10.01 -10.23
N ALA A 260 69.69 8.70 -10.03
CA ALA A 260 70.11 8.05 -8.80
C ALA A 260 71.60 8.29 -8.50
N ALA A 261 72.46 8.14 -9.51
CA ALA A 261 73.88 8.43 -9.37
C ALA A 261 74.15 9.91 -9.06
N LYS A 262 73.44 10.84 -9.71
CA LYS A 262 73.52 12.29 -9.40
C LYS A 262 73.08 12.57 -7.96
N ARG A 263 72.00 11.94 -7.50
CA ARG A 263 71.49 12.13 -6.14
C ARG A 263 72.45 11.56 -5.09
N PHE A 264 73.02 10.39 -5.35
CA PHE A 264 74.08 9.82 -4.52
C PHE A 264 75.29 10.76 -4.45
N LEU A 265 75.75 11.28 -5.59
CA LEU A 265 76.88 12.22 -5.67
C LEU A 265 76.60 13.59 -5.04
N SER A 266 75.34 14.03 -4.88
CA SER A 266 75.05 15.32 -4.25
C SER A 266 75.43 15.36 -2.78
N ASP A 267 75.46 14.18 -2.15
CA ASP A 267 75.79 14.01 -0.73
C ASP A 267 77.30 13.75 -0.53
N MET A 268 78.08 13.78 -1.61
CA MET A 268 79.52 13.51 -1.60
C MET A 268 80.33 14.62 -0.91
N PRO A 269 81.15 14.30 0.11
CA PRO A 269 82.00 15.30 0.76
C PRO A 269 83.23 15.61 -0.11
N TRP A 270 83.19 16.71 -0.85
CA TRP A 270 84.26 17.14 -1.77
C TRP A 270 85.48 17.80 -1.10
N HIS A 271 85.48 17.95 0.21
CA HIS A 271 86.59 18.60 0.94
C HIS A 271 87.94 17.91 0.68
N GLY A 272 88.95 18.70 0.31
CA GLY A 272 90.31 18.20 0.05
C GLY A 272 90.48 17.43 -1.28
N ILE A 273 89.47 17.44 -2.16
CA ILE A 273 89.52 16.88 -3.52
C ILE A 273 89.64 18.04 -4.52
N THR A 274 90.49 17.91 -5.54
CA THR A 274 90.65 18.96 -6.55
C THR A 274 89.47 18.98 -7.51
N ASP A 275 89.15 20.13 -8.09
CA ASP A 275 88.05 20.29 -9.06
C ASP A 275 88.17 19.29 -10.23
N PHE A 276 89.39 19.07 -10.73
CA PHE A 276 89.67 18.07 -11.76
C PHE A 276 89.29 16.65 -11.29
N LYS A 277 89.69 16.25 -10.08
CA LYS A 277 89.35 14.93 -9.54
C LYS A 277 87.86 14.81 -9.26
N GLN A 278 87.19 15.87 -8.81
CA GLN A 278 85.75 15.90 -8.63
C GLN A 278 84.99 15.67 -9.94
N GLU A 279 85.41 16.31 -11.03
CA GLU A 279 84.84 16.11 -12.36
C GLU A 279 85.09 14.68 -12.86
N CYS A 280 86.31 14.16 -12.70
CA CYS A 280 86.63 12.78 -13.05
C CYS A 280 85.76 11.77 -12.28
N VAL A 281 85.68 11.88 -10.95
CA VAL A 281 84.91 10.97 -10.09
C VAL A 281 83.42 11.04 -10.44
N THR A 282 82.89 12.24 -10.65
CA THR A 282 81.49 12.44 -11.07
C THR A 282 81.18 11.74 -12.39
N ASN A 283 82.05 11.91 -13.40
CA ASN A 283 81.85 11.30 -14.71
C ASN A 283 82.03 9.78 -14.65
N TRP A 284 83.02 9.29 -13.89
CA TRP A 284 83.25 7.87 -13.68
C TRP A 284 82.11 7.18 -12.94
N THR A 285 81.57 7.76 -11.86
CA THR A 285 80.42 7.18 -11.14
C THR A 285 79.17 7.12 -12.02
N LYS A 286 78.93 8.13 -12.86
CA LYS A 286 77.84 8.09 -13.85
C LYS A 286 78.05 7.01 -14.90
N LEU A 287 79.28 6.88 -15.42
CA LEU A 287 79.62 5.84 -16.41
C LEU A 287 79.49 4.44 -15.79
N PHE A 288 80.02 4.26 -14.59
CA PHE A 288 79.89 3.05 -13.78
C PHE A 288 78.43 2.64 -13.63
N ALA A 289 77.58 3.55 -13.13
CA ALA A 289 76.16 3.28 -12.89
C ALA A 289 75.38 2.98 -14.18
N THR A 290 75.72 3.62 -15.30
CA THR A 290 74.89 3.54 -16.51
C THR A 290 75.37 2.53 -17.56
N ASN A 291 76.64 2.12 -17.52
CA ASN A 291 77.25 1.27 -18.53
C ASN A 291 78.00 0.04 -17.96
N GLU A 292 78.58 0.13 -16.76
CA GLU A 292 79.45 -0.93 -16.22
C GLU A 292 78.70 -1.92 -15.32
N VAL A 293 77.71 -1.45 -14.56
CA VAL A 293 76.89 -2.30 -13.68
C VAL A 293 75.46 -2.45 -14.18
N GLN A 294 74.87 -3.60 -13.88
CA GLN A 294 73.48 -3.93 -14.22
C GLN A 294 72.61 -3.87 -12.96
N PHE A 295 71.64 -2.96 -12.95
CA PHE A 295 70.57 -2.91 -11.94
C PHE A 295 69.42 -3.78 -12.43
N THR A 296 69.53 -5.10 -12.26
CA THR A 296 68.46 -6.02 -12.64
C THR A 296 67.36 -6.04 -11.59
N ASP A 297 66.11 -6.30 -11.98
CA ASP A 297 64.97 -6.39 -11.06
C ASP A 297 65.26 -7.35 -9.90
N ASN A 298 65.87 -8.51 -10.19
CA ASN A 298 66.26 -9.47 -9.16
C ASN A 298 67.30 -8.90 -8.16
N ALA A 299 68.26 -8.09 -8.61
CA ALA A 299 69.23 -7.47 -7.71
C ALA A 299 68.56 -6.41 -6.80
N ILE A 300 67.64 -5.63 -7.37
CA ILE A 300 66.86 -4.62 -6.65
C ILE A 300 65.95 -5.28 -5.62
N ASP A 301 65.22 -6.33 -6.01
CA ASP A 301 64.31 -7.06 -5.12
C ASP A 301 65.06 -7.72 -3.96
N ASN A 302 66.22 -8.35 -4.24
CA ASN A 302 67.06 -8.92 -3.19
C ASN A 302 67.59 -7.85 -2.23
N PHE A 303 67.99 -6.69 -2.75
CA PHE A 303 68.40 -5.55 -1.93
C PHE A 303 67.24 -5.04 -1.06
N LEU A 304 66.05 -4.81 -1.63
CA LEU A 304 64.88 -4.34 -0.90
C LEU A 304 64.42 -5.34 0.17
N ALA A 305 64.41 -6.64 -0.14
CA ALA A 305 64.10 -7.70 0.82
C ALA A 305 65.11 -7.72 1.98
N PHE A 306 66.39 -7.48 1.67
CA PHE A 306 67.43 -7.37 2.69
C PHE A 306 67.22 -6.15 3.59
N ILE A 307 66.94 -4.97 3.02
CA ILE A 307 66.63 -3.77 3.82
C ILE A 307 65.39 -4.01 4.68
N ASP A 308 64.34 -4.60 4.13
CA ASP A 308 63.11 -4.89 4.88
C ASP A 308 63.37 -5.85 6.05
N TYR A 309 64.13 -6.93 5.81
CA TYR A 309 64.56 -7.86 6.85
C TYR A 309 65.34 -7.15 7.96
N MET A 310 66.34 -6.32 7.60
CA MET A 310 67.13 -5.55 8.56
C MET A 310 66.31 -4.49 9.33
N SER A 311 65.19 -4.05 8.75
CA SER A 311 64.25 -3.11 9.38
C SER A 311 63.30 -3.79 10.35
N CYS A 312 63.09 -5.11 10.17
CA CYS A 312 62.25 -5.94 11.03
C CYS A 312 63.00 -6.47 12.26
N SER A 313 64.33 -6.56 12.24
CA SER A 313 65.13 -6.98 13.40
C SER A 313 65.39 -5.81 14.33
N ALA A 314 65.07 -5.97 15.63
CA ALA A 314 65.41 -5.00 16.67
C ALA A 314 66.92 -4.99 17.01
N ASP A 315 67.66 -6.01 16.58
CA ASP A 315 69.09 -6.17 16.85
C ASP A 315 69.98 -5.79 15.66
N THR A 316 71.12 -5.21 16.01
CA THR A 316 72.17 -4.63 15.17
C THR A 316 72.62 -5.50 13.99
N TYR A 317 72.64 -4.88 12.81
CA TYR A 317 73.28 -5.32 11.56
C TYR A 317 74.68 -5.93 11.74
N VAL A 318 74.89 -7.10 11.11
CA VAL A 318 76.19 -7.69 10.80
C VAL A 318 76.67 -7.08 9.48
N SER A 319 77.78 -6.34 9.51
CA SER A 319 78.42 -5.80 8.32
C SER A 319 78.85 -6.90 7.35
N LEU A 320 78.69 -6.66 6.03
CA LEU A 320 79.19 -7.53 4.94
C LEU A 320 80.74 -7.64 4.89
N GLY A 321 81.42 -7.33 5.99
CA GLY A 321 82.83 -7.57 6.24
C GLY A 321 83.11 -7.97 7.69
N GLY A 322 82.42 -8.97 8.26
CA GLY A 322 82.75 -9.46 9.60
C GLY A 322 81.83 -10.58 10.10
N SER A 323 82.41 -11.50 10.87
CA SER A 323 81.87 -12.80 11.31
C SER A 323 80.49 -12.81 11.99
N ASN A 324 79.78 -13.93 11.79
CA ASN A 324 78.61 -14.44 12.52
C ASN A 324 78.54 -14.03 14.01
N GLY A 325 77.45 -13.36 14.40
CA GLY A 325 76.95 -13.28 15.77
C GLY A 325 75.43 -13.42 15.74
N CYS A 326 74.92 -14.64 15.84
CA CYS A 326 74.41 -15.28 17.06
C CYS A 326 72.94 -14.94 17.31
N ALA A 327 72.08 -15.70 16.64
CA ALA A 327 70.67 -15.86 16.98
C ALA A 327 70.57 -16.84 18.15
N ASP A 328 70.43 -16.35 19.39
CA ASP A 328 70.03 -17.21 20.51
C ASP A 328 69.62 -16.42 21.76
N GLN A 329 68.45 -15.77 21.78
CA GLN A 329 67.76 -15.39 23.03
C GLN A 329 66.23 -15.39 22.88
N LEU A 330 65.61 -16.58 22.99
CA LEU A 330 64.17 -16.70 23.22
C LEU A 330 63.89 -16.55 24.73
N THR A 331 63.29 -15.43 25.11
CA THR A 331 62.77 -15.15 26.46
C THR A 331 61.32 -15.66 26.60
N ASN A 332 60.95 -16.12 27.79
CA ASN A 332 59.55 -16.44 28.12
C ASN A 332 58.71 -15.16 28.20
N TRP A 333 57.38 -15.27 28.08
CA TRP A 333 56.44 -14.12 28.15
C TRP A 333 56.44 -13.41 29.53
N ASP A 334 57.08 -13.99 30.54
CA ASP A 334 57.29 -13.44 31.88
C ASP A 334 58.70 -12.86 32.12
N GLY A 335 59.54 -12.78 31.07
CA GLY A 335 60.88 -12.19 31.13
C GLY A 335 61.99 -13.12 31.65
N THR A 336 61.73 -14.42 31.85
CA THR A 336 62.76 -15.38 32.27
C THR A 336 63.48 -16.04 31.08
N GLN A 337 64.79 -16.30 31.21
CA GLN A 337 65.59 -16.99 30.18
C GLN A 337 65.25 -18.49 30.13
N LYS A 338 65.03 -19.05 28.93
CA LYS A 338 64.80 -20.50 28.76
C LYS A 338 66.07 -21.29 29.09
N VAL A 339 65.98 -22.16 30.09
CA VAL A 339 67.02 -23.17 30.38
C VAL A 339 66.95 -24.25 29.30
N GLY A 340 68.03 -24.43 28.54
CA GLY A 340 68.14 -25.44 27.48
C GLY A 340 67.92 -26.88 27.98
N LEU A 341 67.37 -27.73 27.12
CA LEU A 341 67.13 -29.16 27.37
C LEU A 341 68.43 -29.87 27.76
N GLY A 342 68.67 -30.05 29.06
CA GLY A 342 69.86 -30.76 29.54
C GLY A 342 70.07 -30.82 31.05
N ASN A 343 69.36 -30.06 31.89
CA ASN A 343 69.60 -30.06 33.34
C ASN A 343 68.35 -30.41 34.16
N SER A 344 68.36 -31.60 34.76
CA SER A 344 67.40 -32.04 35.77
C SER A 344 67.66 -31.35 37.11
N VAL A 345 66.80 -30.40 37.51
CA VAL A 345 66.84 -29.82 38.86
C VAL A 345 65.71 -30.40 39.72
N LYS A 346 66.15 -30.95 40.86
CA LYS A 346 65.39 -31.65 41.89
C LYS A 346 64.23 -30.81 42.43
N ARG A 347 63.01 -31.38 42.45
CA ARG A 347 61.88 -30.85 43.23
C ARG A 347 62.24 -30.88 44.72
N LYS A 348 62.16 -29.72 45.40
CA LYS A 348 62.08 -29.66 46.87
C LYS A 348 60.62 -29.92 47.28
N GLU A 349 60.46 -30.78 48.28
CA GLU A 349 59.18 -31.14 48.91
C GLU A 349 58.45 -29.94 49.52
N PRO A 350 57.10 -30.01 49.62
CA PRO A 350 56.30 -28.99 50.26
C PRO A 350 56.34 -29.12 51.79
N ARG A 351 56.65 -28.03 52.49
CA ARG A 351 56.39 -27.88 53.93
C ARG A 351 54.94 -27.45 54.13
N GLY A 352 54.19 -28.25 54.88
CA GLY A 352 52.85 -27.93 55.34
C GLY A 352 52.81 -27.14 56.66
N PHE A 353 51.57 -27.01 57.15
CA PHE A 353 51.06 -26.38 58.39
C PHE A 353 50.90 -24.87 58.34
N SER A 354 49.86 -24.23 58.88
CA SER A 354 48.54 -24.53 59.49
C SER A 354 48.04 -23.11 59.85
N LEU A 355 46.79 -22.68 59.66
CA LEU A 355 45.56 -22.93 60.42
C LEU A 355 44.50 -22.01 59.78
#